data_AF-A0A7S3L762-F1
#
_entry.id   AF-A0A7S3L762-F1
#
_cell.length_a   1.000
_cell.length_b   1.000
_cell.length_c   1.000
_cell.angle_alpha   90.00
_cell.angle_beta   90.00
_cell.angle_gamma   90.00
#
_symmetry.space_group_name_H-M   'P 1'
#
loop_
_entity.id
_entity.type
_entity.pdbx_description
1 polymer ?
#
loop_
_entity_poly.entity_id
_entity_poly.type
_entity_poly.pdbx_seq_one_letter_code
_entity_poly.pdbx_strand_id
1 'polypeptide(L)'
;VEGGPKAIKRYIRLMTVRMKWTGPDDVVDSDEEDDDKEEEKATKRFNPENSCELVWEGMVVKRLFNGFVFQTCESPDQARRVLKAKGVSHYWDQVTAHASGHSNKLGLRMANDSDGEENPYKQAADDDEDIVMRRV
;
A
#
# COMPACT_ATOMS: atom_id res chain seq x y z
N VAL A 1 -2.47 2.72 2.92
CA VAL A 1 -3.22 4.00 2.74
C VAL A 1 -4.25 3.79 1.64
N GLU A 2 -5.48 4.26 1.83
CA GLU A 2 -6.56 4.10 0.85
C GLU A 2 -6.83 5.42 0.12
N GLY A 3 -6.95 5.37 -1.20
CA GLY A 3 -7.04 6.59 -2.01
C GLY A 3 -7.21 6.30 -3.49
N GLY A 4 -7.27 7.37 -4.30
CA GLY A 4 -7.18 7.25 -5.75
C GLY A 4 -5.75 6.92 -6.19
N PRO A 5 -5.54 6.27 -7.34
CA PRO A 5 -4.24 5.74 -7.78
C PRO A 5 -3.17 6.84 -7.89
N LYS A 6 -3.53 8.03 -8.38
CA LYS A 6 -2.61 9.18 -8.45
C LYS A 6 -2.16 9.66 -7.07
N ALA A 7 -3.06 9.68 -6.09
CA ALA A 7 -2.76 10.12 -4.73
C ALA A 7 -1.89 9.09 -4.01
N ILE A 8 -2.21 7.79 -4.15
CA ILE A 8 -1.42 6.69 -3.60
C ILE A 8 0.00 6.72 -4.15
N LYS A 9 0.19 6.84 -5.47
CA LYS A 9 1.53 6.89 -6.08
C LYS A 9 2.38 8.06 -5.57
N ARG A 10 1.76 9.23 -5.38
CA ARG A 10 2.45 10.39 -4.79
C ARG A 10 2.81 10.16 -3.33
N TYR A 11 1.93 9.53 -2.56
CA TYR A 11 2.17 9.20 -1.15
C TYR A 11 3.29 8.16 -0.99
N ILE A 12 3.29 7.09 -1.79
CA ILE A 12 4.37 6.09 -1.78
C ILE A 12 5.71 6.76 -2.09
N ARG A 13 5.79 7.62 -3.11
CA ARG A 13 7.02 8.36 -3.44
C ARG A 13 7.43 9.34 -2.34
N LEU A 14 6.48 9.98 -1.65
CA LEU A 14 6.77 10.81 -0.49
C LEU A 14 7.46 9.98 0.60
N MET A 15 6.86 8.87 0.99
CA MET A 15 7.34 8.02 2.08
C MET A 15 8.66 7.33 1.74
N THR A 16 8.82 6.77 0.55
CA THR A 16 9.98 5.92 0.23
C THR A 16 11.17 6.66 -0.38
N VAL A 17 10.94 7.83 -1.00
CA VAL A 17 12.00 8.54 -1.76
C VAL A 17 12.30 9.93 -1.19
N ARG A 18 11.25 10.70 -0.83
CA ARG A 18 11.44 12.11 -0.44
C ARG A 18 11.75 12.27 1.04
N MET A 19 11.12 11.47 1.89
CA MET A 19 11.38 11.50 3.32
C MET A 19 12.68 10.77 3.65
N LYS A 20 13.57 11.47 4.35
CA LYS A 20 14.82 10.90 4.86
C LYS A 20 14.53 10.28 6.23
N TRP A 21 14.37 8.96 6.28
CA TRP A 21 14.14 8.23 7.55
C TRP A 21 15.42 8.02 8.34
N THR A 22 16.54 7.81 7.63
CA THR A 22 17.90 7.79 8.15
C THR A 22 18.57 9.10 7.76
N GLY A 23 18.58 10.08 8.67
CA GLY A 23 19.22 11.36 8.40
C GLY A 23 19.81 11.97 9.67
N PRO A 24 20.94 12.70 9.55
CA PRO A 24 21.37 13.60 10.62
C PRO A 24 20.29 14.67 10.83
N ASP A 25 20.17 15.18 12.06
CA ASP A 25 19.19 16.20 12.49
C ASP A 25 19.32 17.55 11.78
N ASP A 26 20.28 17.69 10.86
CA ASP A 26 20.75 18.94 10.29
C ASP A 26 19.81 19.52 9.20
N VAL A 27 18.50 19.35 9.35
CA VAL A 27 17.54 20.28 8.74
C VAL A 27 17.47 21.50 9.64
N VAL A 28 18.43 22.40 9.44
CA VAL A 28 18.22 23.82 9.71
C VAL A 28 16.96 24.22 8.96
N ASP A 29 15.89 24.48 9.71
CA ASP A 29 14.73 25.17 9.17
C ASP A 29 15.24 26.55 8.75
N SER A 30 15.32 26.79 7.44
CA SER A 30 15.86 28.04 6.90
C SER A 30 14.76 29.10 6.78
N ASP A 31 13.79 29.07 7.69
CA ASP A 31 12.77 30.10 7.83
C ASP A 31 12.64 30.44 9.33
N GLU A 32 12.88 31.72 9.61
CA GLU A 32 12.64 32.46 10.86
C GLU A 32 13.85 32.64 11.80
N GLU A 33 14.41 33.85 11.69
CA GLU A 33 15.20 34.54 12.70
C GLU A 33 14.45 34.54 14.04
N ASP A 34 14.96 33.87 15.07
CA ASP A 34 14.94 34.46 16.41
C ASP A 34 16.12 33.96 17.24
N ASP A 35 16.77 34.93 17.87
CA ASP A 35 17.97 34.83 18.69
C ASP A 35 17.55 34.37 20.08
N ASP A 36 17.93 33.15 20.49
CA ASP A 36 18.36 32.92 21.87
C ASP A 36 19.00 31.54 22.05
N LYS A 37 20.22 31.58 22.60
CA LYS A 37 21.02 30.41 22.96
C LYS A 37 20.47 29.80 24.25
N GLU A 38 19.86 28.64 24.15
CA GLU A 38 19.83 27.66 25.25
C GLU A 38 20.26 26.29 24.75
N GLU A 39 21.17 25.66 25.49
CA GLU A 39 21.67 24.30 25.29
C GLU A 39 20.55 23.27 25.47
N GLU A 40 19.62 23.18 24.52
CA GLU A 40 18.73 22.03 24.42
C GLU A 40 19.55 20.86 23.90
N LYS A 41 19.71 19.84 24.77
CA LYS A 41 20.14 18.49 24.39
C LYS A 41 19.54 18.17 23.03
N ALA A 42 20.38 18.11 21.99
CA ALA A 42 19.98 17.70 20.65
C ALA A 42 19.31 16.33 20.78
N THR A 43 17.98 16.37 20.91
CA THR A 43 17.14 15.20 20.97
C THR A 43 17.27 14.62 19.59
N LYS A 44 18.12 13.60 19.42
CA LYS A 44 18.30 12.90 18.14
C LYS A 44 16.91 12.64 17.56
N ARG A 45 16.42 13.48 16.63
CA ARG A 45 15.01 13.42 16.20
C ARG A 45 14.80 12.20 15.32
N PHE A 46 15.89 11.65 14.77
CA PHE A 46 15.88 10.47 13.92
C PHE A 46 16.77 9.35 14.47
N ASN A 47 16.19 8.15 14.59
CA ASN A 47 16.95 6.93 14.84
C ASN A 47 17.69 6.54 13.54
N PRO A 48 19.02 6.36 13.56
CA PRO A 48 19.80 6.03 12.37
C PRO A 48 19.42 4.70 11.71
N GLU A 49 18.69 3.82 12.38
CA GLU A 49 18.22 2.54 11.85
C GLU A 49 16.78 2.59 11.30
N ASN A 50 16.11 3.76 11.29
CA ASN A 50 14.74 3.87 10.81
C ASN A 50 14.66 3.74 9.28
N SER A 51 13.85 2.80 8.80
CA SER A 51 13.52 2.66 7.38
C SER A 51 12.01 2.66 7.16
N CYS A 52 11.58 2.97 5.93
CA CYS A 52 10.18 2.89 5.53
C CYS A 52 10.10 2.13 4.21
N GLU A 53 9.40 1.00 4.23
CA GLU A 53 9.25 0.10 3.09
C GLU A 53 7.78 -0.13 2.77
N LEU A 54 7.50 -0.39 1.50
CA LEU A 54 6.15 -0.72 1.05
C LEU A 54 5.87 -2.20 1.34
N VAL A 55 5.00 -2.46 2.31
CA VAL A 55 4.61 -3.83 2.68
C VAL A 55 3.56 -4.41 1.74
N TRP A 56 2.57 -3.60 1.33
CA TRP A 56 1.47 -4.06 0.49
C TRP A 56 0.86 -2.91 -0.33
N GLU A 57 0.53 -3.20 -1.59
CA GLU A 57 -0.24 -2.36 -2.49
C GLU A 57 -1.27 -3.21 -3.23
N GLY A 58 -2.50 -2.71 -3.36
CA GLY A 58 -3.56 -3.44 -4.04
C GLY A 58 -4.87 -2.66 -4.10
N MET A 59 -5.85 -3.25 -4.77
CA MET A 59 -7.20 -2.69 -4.87
C MET A 59 -8.09 -3.25 -3.75
N VAL A 60 -8.95 -2.39 -3.19
CA VAL A 60 -9.98 -2.77 -2.22
C VAL A 60 -11.35 -2.38 -2.75
N VAL A 61 -12.35 -3.23 -2.53
CA VAL A 61 -13.71 -3.02 -3.05
C VAL A 61 -14.39 -1.81 -2.39
N LYS A 62 -14.14 -1.62 -1.08
CA LYS A 62 -14.72 -0.55 -0.28
C LYS A 62 -13.66 0.11 0.58
N ARG A 63 -13.77 1.43 0.74
CA ARG A 63 -12.96 2.20 1.70
C ARG A 63 -13.36 1.84 3.13
N LEU A 64 -12.39 1.44 3.94
CA LEU A 64 -12.58 1.05 5.33
C LEU A 64 -12.12 2.13 6.31
N PHE A 65 -11.29 3.08 5.84
CA PHE A 65 -10.87 4.23 6.61
C PHE A 65 -11.56 5.51 6.11
N ASN A 66 -12.28 6.18 7.01
CA ASN A 66 -12.96 7.45 6.72
C ASN A 66 -12.01 8.65 6.66
N GLY A 67 -10.80 8.50 7.20
CA GLY A 67 -9.81 9.56 7.27
C GLY A 67 -8.47 9.04 7.78
N PHE A 68 -7.48 9.93 7.79
CA PHE A 68 -6.15 9.64 8.30
C PHE A 68 -6.07 10.06 9.77
N VAL A 69 -5.98 9.08 10.66
CA VAL A 69 -5.95 9.28 12.11
C VAL A 69 -4.79 8.48 12.68
N PHE A 70 -3.97 9.13 13.51
CA PHE A 70 -2.91 8.47 14.25
C PHE A 70 -3.48 7.87 15.53
N GLN A 71 -3.11 6.63 15.81
CA GLN A 71 -3.51 5.94 17.04
C GLN A 71 -2.29 5.22 17.62
N THR A 72 -1.87 5.65 18.80
CA THR A 72 -0.81 4.99 19.56
C THR A 72 -1.37 3.74 20.22
N CYS A 73 -0.65 2.63 20.11
CA CYS A 73 -0.98 1.37 20.76
C CYS A 73 0.23 0.93 21.59
N GLU A 74 0.00 0.48 22.83
CA GLU A 74 1.09 0.08 23.74
C GLU A 74 1.55 -1.36 23.50
N SER A 75 0.68 -2.19 22.92
CA SER A 75 0.94 -3.60 22.63
C SER A 75 0.54 -3.97 21.20
N PRO A 76 1.27 -4.89 20.53
CA PRO A 76 0.92 -5.37 19.19
C PRO A 76 -0.47 -6.02 19.15
N ASP A 77 -0.93 -6.65 20.24
CA ASP A 77 -2.27 -7.23 20.32
C ASP A 77 -3.37 -6.16 20.28
N GLN A 78 -3.10 -4.99 20.88
CA GLN A 78 -4.03 -3.86 20.86
C GLN A 78 -4.14 -3.29 19.44
N ALA A 79 -3.02 -3.11 18.74
CA ALA A 79 -3.00 -2.65 17.35
C ALA A 79 -3.80 -3.61 16.44
N ARG A 80 -3.62 -4.92 16.63
CA ARG A 80 -4.38 -5.93 15.91
C ARG A 80 -5.88 -5.88 16.21
N ARG A 81 -6.29 -5.66 17.46
CA ARG A 81 -7.71 -5.52 17.85
C ARG A 81 -8.36 -4.30 17.19
N VAL A 82 -7.67 -3.16 17.13
CA VAL A 82 -8.15 -1.94 16.46
C VAL A 82 -8.40 -2.19 14.97
N LEU A 83 -7.46 -2.85 14.29
CA LEU A 83 -7.61 -3.19 12.87
C LEU A 83 -8.67 -4.27 12.65
N LYS A 84 -8.80 -5.23 13.57
CA LYS A 84 -9.85 -6.25 13.55
C LYS A 84 -11.25 -5.63 13.66
N ALA A 85 -11.43 -4.59 14.48
CA ALA A 85 -12.71 -3.88 14.59
C ALA A 85 -13.13 -3.23 13.26
N LYS A 86 -12.17 -2.91 12.38
CA LYS A 86 -12.41 -2.39 11.02
C LYS A 86 -12.44 -3.48 9.93
N GLY A 87 -12.26 -4.75 10.29
CA GLY A 87 -12.22 -5.88 9.35
C GLY A 87 -10.90 -6.06 8.61
N VAL A 88 -9.82 -5.40 9.03
CA VAL A 88 -8.51 -5.37 8.33
C VAL A 88 -7.37 -5.88 9.21
N SER A 89 -7.63 -6.90 10.02
CA SER A 89 -6.59 -7.52 10.87
C SER A 89 -5.42 -8.07 10.06
N HIS A 90 -5.67 -8.51 8.82
CA HIS A 90 -4.66 -9.09 7.94
C HIS A 90 -3.56 -8.09 7.53
N TYR A 91 -3.82 -6.78 7.54
CA TYR A 91 -2.77 -5.79 7.30
C TYR A 91 -1.72 -5.79 8.40
N TRP A 92 -2.14 -6.00 9.65
CA TRP A 92 -1.20 -6.16 10.76
C TRP A 92 -0.37 -7.43 10.58
N ASP A 93 -1.03 -8.52 10.24
CA ASP A 93 -0.38 -9.82 10.07
C ASP A 93 0.64 -9.81 8.90
N GLN A 94 0.37 -9.03 7.83
CA GLN A 94 1.33 -8.80 6.75
C GLN A 94 2.55 -8.00 7.21
N VAL A 95 2.34 -6.92 7.98
CA VAL A 95 3.43 -6.09 8.50
C VAL A 95 4.33 -6.89 9.43
N THR A 96 3.75 -7.70 10.33
CA THR A 96 4.54 -8.54 11.24
C THR A 96 5.31 -9.63 10.49
N ALA A 97 4.71 -10.26 9.48
CA ALA A 97 5.39 -11.22 8.62
C ALA A 97 6.55 -10.57 7.82
N HIS A 98 6.31 -9.37 7.29
CA HIS A 98 7.32 -8.61 6.56
C HIS A 98 8.50 -8.22 7.47
N ALA A 99 8.21 -7.67 8.65
CA ALA A 99 9.22 -7.30 9.64
C ALA A 99 10.04 -8.50 10.14
N SER A 100 9.42 -9.69 10.19
CA SER A 100 10.10 -10.94 10.56
C SER A 100 10.92 -11.56 9.41
N GLY A 101 11.11 -10.85 8.29
CA GLY A 101 11.94 -11.30 7.16
C GLY A 101 11.32 -12.38 6.26
N HIS A 102 10.00 -12.60 6.35
CA HIS A 102 9.32 -13.67 5.59
C HIS A 102 8.93 -13.27 4.15
N SER A 103 9.27 -12.06 3.68
CA SER A 103 8.72 -11.52 2.42
C SER A 103 9.23 -12.22 1.14
N ASN A 104 10.36 -12.93 1.16
CA ASN A 104 10.95 -13.52 -0.04
C ASN A 104 10.49 -14.95 -0.38
N LYS A 105 9.47 -15.51 0.29
CA LYS A 105 8.98 -16.88 0.01
C LYS A 105 7.63 -16.96 -0.68
N LEU A 106 6.92 -15.85 -0.88
CA LEU A 106 5.68 -15.83 -1.67
C LEU A 106 5.94 -15.07 -2.98
N GLY A 107 6.54 -15.79 -3.94
CA GLY A 107 6.70 -15.31 -5.31
C GLY A 107 5.35 -15.18 -6.00
N LEU A 108 4.59 -14.13 -5.67
CA LEU A 108 3.47 -13.69 -6.49
C LEU A 108 4.05 -12.86 -7.63
N ARG A 109 4.54 -13.56 -8.65
CA ARG A 109 4.71 -12.95 -9.98
C ARG A 109 3.33 -12.45 -10.38
N MET A 110 3.15 -11.13 -10.38
CA MET A 110 2.09 -10.49 -11.15
C MET A 110 2.32 -10.96 -12.58
N ALA A 111 1.48 -11.88 -13.07
CA ALA A 111 1.47 -12.25 -14.47
C ALA A 111 1.14 -10.96 -15.22
N ASN A 112 2.11 -10.47 -16.00
CA ASN A 112 1.84 -9.47 -17.02
C ASN A 112 0.77 -10.08 -17.94
N ASP A 113 -0.37 -9.41 -18.06
CA ASP A 113 -1.38 -9.67 -19.07
C ASP A 113 -0.76 -9.52 -20.46
N SER A 114 -0.22 -10.60 -20.99
CA SER A 114 0.11 -10.76 -22.41
C SER A 114 0.34 -12.23 -22.68
N ASP A 115 -0.72 -13.02 -22.77
CA ASP A 115 -0.82 -14.13 -23.70
C ASP A 115 -2.31 -14.36 -23.97
N GLY A 116 -2.69 -14.29 -25.25
CA GLY A 116 -4.06 -14.31 -25.71
C GLY A 116 -4.71 -15.68 -25.56
N GLU A 117 -5.33 -15.93 -24.41
CA GLU A 117 -6.25 -17.05 -24.26
C GLU A 117 -7.67 -16.67 -24.73
N GLU A 118 -8.10 -17.42 -25.73
CA GLU A 118 -9.39 -17.36 -26.38
C GLU A 118 -10.52 -17.59 -25.37
N ASN A 119 -11.45 -16.63 -25.28
CA ASN A 119 -12.58 -16.69 -24.34
C ASN A 119 -13.51 -17.87 -24.70
N PRO A 120 -13.66 -18.90 -23.83
CA PRO A 120 -14.45 -20.09 -24.12
C PRO A 120 -15.98 -19.89 -24.04
N TYR A 121 -16.45 -18.67 -23.76
CA TYR A 121 -17.89 -18.35 -23.66
C TYR A 121 -18.47 -17.66 -24.90
N LYS A 122 -17.79 -17.74 -26.06
CA LYS A 122 -18.23 -17.10 -27.31
C LYS A 122 -18.98 -18.03 -28.28
N GLN A 123 -19.80 -18.95 -27.75
CA GLN A 123 -20.67 -19.78 -28.58
C GLN A 123 -22.07 -19.88 -27.97
N ALA A 124 -22.81 -18.78 -28.01
CA ALA A 124 -24.27 -18.81 -27.94
C ALA A 124 -24.79 -17.52 -28.56
N ALA A 125 -25.79 -17.66 -29.44
CA ALA A 125 -26.50 -16.64 -30.21
C ALA A 125 -25.74 -16.08 -31.42
N ASP A 126 -26.23 -16.10 -32.65
CA ASP A 126 -27.46 -16.57 -33.29
C ASP A 126 -27.13 -16.54 -34.80
N ASP A 127 -27.43 -17.58 -35.56
CA ASP A 127 -27.60 -17.49 -37.02
C ASP A 127 -28.68 -18.52 -37.40
N ASP A 128 -29.94 -18.09 -37.24
CA ASP A 128 -31.07 -18.67 -37.92
C ASP A 128 -30.93 -18.46 -39.45
N GLU A 129 -31.59 -19.36 -40.19
CA GLU A 129 -31.84 -19.38 -41.64
C GLU A 129 -30.89 -20.30 -42.46
N ASP A 130 -31.27 -21.58 -42.61
CA ASP A 130 -31.91 -21.95 -43.88
C ASP A 130 -32.61 -23.32 -43.83
N ILE A 131 -33.92 -23.24 -44.02
CA ILE A 131 -34.85 -24.33 -44.27
C ILE A 131 -34.46 -25.08 -45.55
N VAL A 132 -34.53 -26.40 -45.45
CA VAL A 132 -34.29 -27.37 -46.53
C VAL A 132 -35.12 -27.05 -47.79
N MET A 133 -34.46 -26.57 -48.84
CA MET A 133 -34.95 -26.73 -50.22
C MET A 133 -34.10 -27.76 -50.98
N ARG A 134 -34.66 -28.96 -51.14
CA ARG A 134 -34.19 -29.94 -52.13
C ARG A 134 -34.36 -29.36 -53.54
N ARG A 135 -33.34 -29.46 -54.37
CA ARG A 135 -33.39 -29.14 -55.80
C ARG A 135 -33.34 -30.45 -56.60
N VAL A 136 -34.32 -30.60 -57.50
CA VAL A 136 -34.47 -31.46 -58.70
C VAL A 136 -33.89 -32.87 -58.62
#